data_AF-A0A2V2DLP9-F1
#
_entry.id   AF-A0A2V2DLP9-F1
#
_cell.length_a   1.000
_cell.length_b   1.000
_cell.length_c   1.000
_cell.angle_alpha   90.00
_cell.angle_beta   90.00
_cell.angle_gamma   90.00
#
_symmetry.space_group_name_H-M   'P 1'
#
loop_
_entity.id
_entity.type
_entity.pdbx_description
1 polymer ?
#
loop_
_entity_poly.entity_id
_entity_poly.type
_entity_poly.pdbx_seq_one_letter_code
_entity_poly.pdbx_strand_id
1 'polypeptide(L)'
;MEKKGFKIISDSCCDLPKGYCGENDIGIVPLYVAFEDGEYKRDFFDFTYHEFYQRMMDHPGDFPRTSLPGIEVVDTKALTVFQGLLVKEAVSAGW
;
A
#
# COMPACT_ATOMS: atom_id res chain seq x y z
N MET A 1 -8.71 -6.26 -31.34
CA MET A 1 -8.97 -7.27 -30.28
C MET A 1 -9.40 -6.51 -29.05
N GLU A 2 -10.65 -6.71 -28.62
CA GLU A 2 -11.19 -6.05 -27.44
C GLU A 2 -10.64 -6.77 -26.20
N LYS A 3 -9.65 -6.15 -25.52
CA LYS A 3 -9.19 -6.61 -24.22
C LYS A 3 -10.35 -6.40 -23.25
N LYS A 4 -11.04 -7.48 -22.84
CA LYS A 4 -11.78 -7.46 -21.57
C LYS A 4 -10.73 -7.24 -20.48
N GLY A 5 -10.63 -5.99 -20.01
CA GLY A 5 -9.51 -5.50 -19.23
C GLY A 5 -9.60 -5.96 -17.78
N PHE A 6 -8.58 -6.69 -17.32
CA PHE A 6 -8.36 -6.91 -15.90
C PHE A 6 -7.59 -5.71 -15.36
N LYS A 7 -7.88 -5.33 -14.12
CA LYS A 7 -7.15 -4.29 -13.40
C LYS A 7 -6.45 -4.94 -12.21
N ILE A 8 -5.15 -4.71 -12.11
CA ILE A 8 -4.33 -5.22 -11.02
C ILE A 8 -4.38 -4.19 -9.90
N ILE A 9 -4.73 -4.64 -8.71
CA ILE A 9 -4.61 -3.87 -7.48
C ILE A 9 -3.81 -4.70 -6.48
N SER A 10 -2.84 -4.07 -5.83
CA SER A 10 -2.09 -4.66 -4.72
C SER A 10 -2.05 -3.68 -3.54
N ASP A 11 -1.70 -4.18 -2.37
CA ASP A 11 -1.36 -3.31 -1.24
C ASP A 11 0.10 -2.81 -1.35
N SER A 12 0.50 -1.88 -0.47
CA SER A 12 1.85 -1.30 -0.53
C SER A 12 2.96 -2.26 -0.09
N CYS A 13 2.65 -3.44 0.47
CA CYS A 13 3.66 -4.44 0.87
C CYS A 13 4.23 -5.22 -0.32
N CYS A 14 3.71 -5.00 -1.54
CA CYS A 14 4.31 -5.59 -2.74
C CYS A 14 5.69 -5.00 -3.09
N ASP A 15 6.08 -3.88 -2.46
CA ASP A 15 7.36 -3.18 -2.63
C ASP A 15 7.71 -2.81 -4.09
N LEU A 16 6.71 -2.82 -4.98
CA LEU A 16 6.89 -2.44 -6.37
C LEU A 16 7.22 -0.94 -6.48
N PRO A 17 8.26 -0.53 -7.23
CA PRO A 17 8.60 0.87 -7.40
C PRO A 17 7.45 1.71 -7.98
N LYS A 18 7.30 2.97 -7.55
CA LYS A 18 6.24 3.88 -8.02
C LYS A 18 6.18 3.97 -9.55
N GLY A 19 7.34 4.06 -10.18
CA GLY A 19 7.46 4.09 -11.64
C GLY A 19 6.89 2.85 -12.30
N TYR A 20 7.24 1.67 -11.79
CA TYR A 20 6.73 0.39 -12.29
C TYR A 20 5.20 0.28 -12.18
N CYS A 21 4.64 0.69 -11.04
CA CYS A 21 3.19 0.70 -10.85
C CYS A 21 2.48 1.64 -11.83
N GLY A 22 3.05 2.83 -12.08
CA GLY A 22 2.53 3.78 -13.06
C GLY A 22 2.61 3.25 -14.50
N GLU A 23 3.76 2.70 -14.89
CA GLU A 23 4.00 2.15 -16.24
C GLU A 23 3.08 0.97 -16.58
N ASN A 24 2.75 0.15 -15.59
CA ASN A 24 1.94 -1.06 -15.75
C ASN A 24 0.48 -0.90 -15.32
N ASP A 25 0.05 0.32 -15.00
CA ASP A 25 -1.31 0.65 -14.58
C ASP A 25 -1.78 -0.18 -13.35
N ILE A 26 -0.90 -0.35 -12.37
CA ILE A 26 -1.15 -1.10 -11.13
C ILE A 26 -1.68 -0.14 -10.05
N GLY A 27 -2.87 -0.42 -9.53
CA GLY A 27 -3.42 0.33 -8.40
C GLY A 27 -2.79 -0.11 -7.08
N ILE A 28 -2.32 0.84 -6.27
CA ILE A 28 -1.78 0.54 -4.93
C ILE A 28 -2.76 1.03 -3.84
N VAL A 29 -3.09 0.16 -2.90
CA VAL A 29 -3.79 0.47 -1.65
C VAL A 29 -2.74 0.62 -0.54
N PRO A 30 -2.63 1.79 0.13
CA PRO A 30 -1.63 1.95 1.17
C PRO A 30 -1.94 1.10 2.40
N LEU A 31 -0.91 0.47 2.95
CA LEU A 31 -0.84 0.14 4.38
C LEU A 31 -0.46 1.40 5.17
N TYR A 32 -0.49 1.28 6.49
CA TYR A 32 -0.19 2.41 7.37
C TYR A 32 0.84 2.03 8.42
N VAL A 33 1.61 3.03 8.82
CA VAL A 33 2.62 2.98 9.88
C VAL A 33 2.24 3.97 10.97
N ALA A 34 2.18 3.48 12.19
CA ALA A 34 1.97 4.25 13.40
C ALA A 34 3.27 4.28 14.23
N PHE A 35 3.69 5.48 14.63
CA PHE A 35 4.82 5.68 15.51
C PHE A 35 4.37 5.91 16.97
N GLU A 36 5.29 5.78 17.92
CA GLU A 36 4.97 5.93 19.35
C GLU A 36 4.52 7.35 19.73
N ASP A 37 4.88 8.37 18.95
CA ASP A 37 4.43 9.76 19.15
C ASP A 37 3.01 10.04 18.62
N GLY A 38 2.32 9.00 18.12
CA GLY A 38 0.97 9.11 17.56
C GLY A 38 0.94 9.54 16.10
N GLU A 39 2.08 9.75 15.45
CA GLU A 39 2.13 10.01 14.01
C GLU A 39 1.65 8.77 13.25
N TYR A 40 0.75 8.98 12.28
CA TYR A 40 0.15 7.93 11.47
C TYR A 40 0.29 8.27 9.99
N LYS A 41 1.02 7.44 9.25
CA LYS A 41 1.41 7.70 7.86
C LYS A 41 1.04 6.55 6.94
N ARG A 42 0.64 6.87 5.71
CA ARG A 42 0.47 5.88 4.64
C ARG A 42 1.84 5.46 4.15
N ASP A 43 2.08 4.16 4.24
CA ASP A 43 3.22 3.52 3.62
C ASP A 43 3.25 3.86 2.13
N PHE A 44 4.44 4.11 1.60
CA PHE A 44 4.68 4.44 0.21
C PHE A 44 4.17 5.83 -0.26
N PHE A 45 3.28 6.51 0.46
CA PHE A 45 2.71 7.80 0.02
C PHE A 45 3.20 9.00 0.83
N ASP A 46 3.29 8.86 2.15
CA ASP A 46 3.60 9.99 3.03
C ASP A 46 5.09 10.08 3.41
N PHE A 47 5.90 9.10 3.00
CA PHE A 47 7.34 9.04 3.23
C PHE A 47 8.03 8.12 2.22
N THR A 48 9.35 8.29 2.10
CA THR A 48 10.27 7.36 1.45
C THR A 48 10.79 6.34 2.46
N TYR A 49 11.20 5.16 1.99
CA TYR A 49 11.85 4.18 2.86
C TYR A 49 13.11 4.73 3.54
N HIS A 50 13.83 5.64 2.87
CA HIS A 50 14.99 6.30 3.49
C HIS A 50 14.59 7.13 4.71
N GLU A 51 13.55 7.97 4.59
CA GLU A 51 13.04 8.77 5.72
C GLU A 51 12.50 7.88 6.85
N PHE A 52 11.81 6.78 6.51
CA PHE A 52 11.33 5.82 7.49
C PHE A 52 12.47 5.20 8.29
N TYR A 53 13.48 4.66 7.62
CA TYR A 53 14.62 4.04 8.31
C TYR A 53 15.48 5.07 9.03
N GLN A 54 15.62 6.29 8.50
CA GLN A 54 16.32 7.38 9.18
C GLN A 54 15.62 7.73 10.50
N ARG A 55 14.29 7.83 10.51
CA ARG A 55 13.52 8.04 11.75
C ARG A 55 13.77 6.92 12.77
N MET A 56 13.79 5.65 12.35
CA MET A 56 14.09 4.55 13.27
C MET A 56 15.52 4.62 13.84
N MET A 57 16.50 5.09 13.05
CA MET A 57 17.87 5.30 13.54
C MET A 57 17.96 6.47 14.52
N ASP A 58 17.25 7.56 14.26
CA ASP A 58 17.29 8.77 15.08
C ASP A 58 16.51 8.62 16.39
N HIS A 59 15.56 7.68 16.45
CA HIS A 59 14.69 7.41 17.59
C HIS A 59 14.83 5.97 18.11
N PRO A 60 15.99 5.59 18.69
CA PRO A 60 16.20 4.25 19.22
C PRO A 60 15.19 3.96 20.35
N GLY A 61 14.31 2.98 20.12
CA GLY A 61 13.22 2.60 21.03
C GLY A 61 11.81 2.91 20.51
N ASP A 62 11.68 3.63 19.39
CA ASP A 62 10.45 3.69 18.61
C ASP A 62 10.31 2.37 17.82
N PHE A 63 9.24 1.62 18.07
CA PHE A 63 8.93 0.37 17.39
C PHE A 63 7.65 0.55 16.56
N PRO A 64 7.77 1.01 15.31
CA PRO A 64 6.60 1.36 14.51
C PRO A 64 5.68 0.17 14.33
N ARG A 65 4.38 0.41 14.44
CA ARG A 65 3.33 -0.60 14.24
C ARG A 65 2.69 -0.41 12.88
N THR A 66 2.39 -1.52 12.22
CA THR A 66 1.67 -1.50 10.94
C THR A 66 0.19 -1.79 11.14
N SER A 67 -0.65 -1.24 10.27
CA SER A 67 -2.07 -1.62 10.21
C SER A 67 -2.56 -1.74 8.77
N LEU A 68 -3.56 -2.61 8.61
CA LEU A 68 -4.29 -2.77 7.35
C LEU A 68 -5.07 -1.50 6.99
N PRO A 69 -5.32 -1.26 5.70
CA PRO A 69 -6.28 -0.23 5.29
C PRO A 69 -7.68 -0.54 5.81
N GLY A 70 -8.44 0.49 6.15
CA GLY A 70 -9.86 0.37 6.44
C GLY A 70 -10.64 -0.16 5.22
N ILE A 71 -11.74 -0.89 5.47
CA ILE A 71 -12.50 -1.58 4.42
C ILE A 71 -13.05 -0.60 3.38
N GLU A 72 -13.49 0.58 3.82
CA GLU A 72 -13.94 1.69 2.99
C GLU A 72 -12.89 2.17 1.95
N VAL A 73 -11.60 2.15 2.29
CA VAL A 73 -10.51 2.56 1.39
C VAL A 73 -10.30 1.52 0.30
N VAL A 74 -10.36 0.24 0.69
CA VAL A 74 -10.26 -0.89 -0.23
C VAL A 74 -11.44 -0.89 -1.19
N ASP A 75 -12.66 -0.75 -0.68
CA ASP A 75 -13.90 -0.76 -1.45
C ASP A 75 -13.95 0.42 -2.42
N THR A 76 -13.56 1.63 -2.00
CA THR A 76 -13.56 2.80 -2.90
C THR A 76 -12.61 2.61 -4.09
N LYS A 77 -11.40 2.06 -3.84
CA LYS A 77 -10.46 1.75 -4.93
C LYS A 77 -10.94 0.60 -5.80
N ALA A 78 -11.57 -0.42 -5.23
CA ALA A 78 -12.18 -1.51 -6.00
C ALA A 78 -13.37 -1.03 -6.85
N LEU A 79 -14.25 -0.18 -6.31
CA LEU A 79 -15.42 0.39 -6.99
C LEU A 79 -15.02 1.35 -8.12
N THR A 80 -13.96 2.15 -7.95
CA THR A 80 -13.38 2.97 -9.03
C THR A 80 -12.89 2.09 -10.20
N VAL A 81 -12.57 0.84 -9.91
CA VAL A 81 -11.99 -0.14 -10.83
C VAL A 81 -13.02 -1.07 -11.48
N PHE A 82 -14.31 -1.01 -11.10
CA PHE A 82 -15.34 -1.89 -11.63
C PHE A 82 -15.75 -1.56 -13.08
N GLN A 83 -14.90 -1.95 -14.03
CA GLN A 83 -15.22 -2.26 -15.43
C GLN A 83 -14.72 -3.67 -15.85
N GLY A 84 -14.20 -4.47 -14.91
CA GLY A 84 -13.63 -5.81 -15.16
C GLY A 84 -13.39 -6.64 -13.88
N LEU A 85 -12.65 -7.76 -14.00
CA LEU A 85 -12.27 -8.63 -12.86
C LEU A 85 -11.08 -8.06 -12.08
N LEU A 86 -11.20 -8.10 -10.76
CA LEU A 86 -10.19 -7.67 -9.79
C LEU A 86 -9.36 -8.88 -9.32
N VAL A 87 -8.03 -8.80 -9.42
CA VAL A 87 -7.09 -9.69 -8.73
C VAL A 87 -6.47 -8.90 -7.58
N LYS A 88 -6.66 -9.38 -6.34
CA LYS A 88 -6.12 -8.76 -5.12
C LYS A 88 -5.02 -9.67 -4.57
N GLU A 89 -3.79 -9.18 -4.61
CA GLU A 89 -2.70 -9.75 -3.83
C GLU A 89 -2.55 -8.93 -2.56
N ALA A 90 -2.67 -9.60 -1.42
CA ALA A 90 -2.52 -9.02 -0.10
C ALA A 90 -1.45 -9.78 0.69
N VAL A 91 -0.90 -9.15 1.71
CA VAL A 91 0.05 -9.78 2.64
C VAL A 91 -0.47 -11.15 3.12
N SER A 92 0.44 -12.12 3.24
CA SER A 92 0.15 -13.47 3.76
C SER A 92 -0.70 -13.41 5.02
N ALA A 93 -1.75 -14.25 5.09
CA ALA A 93 -2.63 -14.35 6.24
C ALA A 93 -1.96 -14.99 7.48
N GLY A 94 -0.69 -15.41 7.37
CA GLY A 94 0.03 -16.15 8.39
C GLY A 94 -0.46 -17.59 8.47
N TRP A 95 0.37 -18.54 8.03
CA TRP A 95 0.19 -19.98 8.22
C TRP A 95 1.49 -20.59 8.69
#